data_AF-A0A9D7ZYW8-F1
#
_entry.id   AF-A0A9D7ZYW8-F1
#
_cell.length_a   1.000
_cell.length_b   1.000
_cell.length_c   1.000
_cell.angle_alpha   90.00
_cell.angle_beta   90.00
_cell.angle_gamma   90.00
#
_symmetry.space_group_name_H-M   'P 1'
#
loop_
_entity.id
_entity.type
_entity.pdbx_description
1 polymer ?
#
loop_
_entity_poly.entity_id
_entity_poly.type
_entity_poly.pdbx_seq_one_letter_code
_entity_poly.pdbx_strand_id
1 'polypeptide(L)'
;MKLRLKDIIDLDYFISMDDALDSPEEIQEQLVRDRKIYNQCRSTAQTEKNLLLKWLAFRKDEFFKKKDKKGLTLLPGTIFSTLYSWMIYAMALTGGVTGVSLAYSFLAYHGNRPINVSIFIVLFILFQVLLILLTLILLVRKAIGTKRSENFFHNSIIHTLISSLFFNVLPKIIKKTGQTIFKKSLDTLEYTSLLIRVKNREYKDLFFWPIFIMTSVFAVSFSTGALGGTFFRVIVSDMAFGWQSTLTASSDRVYDLVSFIALPWSWFVPEFLAHPSLEQIEGSRI
;
A
#
# COMPACT_ATOMS: atom_id res chain seq x y z
N MET A 1 1.37 -25.10 -1.79
CA MET A 1 1.23 -23.80 -2.48
C MET A 1 0.41 -22.87 -1.60
N LYS A 2 0.89 -21.65 -1.30
CA LYS A 2 0.09 -20.65 -0.59
C LYS A 2 -0.81 -19.93 -1.59
N LEU A 3 -2.12 -19.87 -1.31
CA LEU A 3 -3.09 -19.14 -2.12
C LEU A 3 -2.81 -17.63 -1.99
N ARG A 4 -2.60 -16.94 -3.11
CA ARG A 4 -2.43 -15.47 -3.15
C ARG A 4 -3.67 -14.83 -3.77
N LEU A 5 -3.83 -13.53 -3.57
CA LEU A 5 -4.94 -12.77 -4.15
C LEU A 5 -5.05 -12.95 -5.68
N LYS A 6 -3.92 -12.98 -6.39
CA LYS A 6 -3.93 -13.26 -7.83
C LYS A 6 -4.50 -14.64 -8.19
N ASP A 7 -4.27 -15.64 -7.34
CA ASP A 7 -4.78 -17.00 -7.56
C ASP A 7 -6.29 -17.07 -7.30
N ILE A 8 -6.81 -16.25 -6.38
CA ILE A 8 -8.26 -16.09 -6.14
C ILE A 8 -8.92 -15.41 -7.33
N ILE A 9 -8.31 -14.35 -7.88
CA ILE A 9 -8.83 -13.66 -9.08
C ILE A 9 -8.84 -14.61 -10.28
N ASP A 10 -7.77 -15.39 -10.48
CA ASP A 10 -7.72 -16.38 -11.57
C ASP A 10 -8.76 -17.49 -11.39
N LEU A 11 -9.00 -17.93 -10.14
CA LEU A 11 -10.03 -18.92 -9.82
C LEU A 11 -11.42 -18.41 -10.19
N ASP A 12 -11.76 -17.20 -9.76
CA ASP A 12 -13.07 -16.59 -10.03
C ASP A 12 -13.30 -16.39 -11.52
N TYR A 13 -12.25 -16.00 -12.26
CA TYR A 13 -12.26 -15.91 -13.71
C TYR A 13 -12.60 -17.25 -14.38
N PHE A 14 -12.00 -18.36 -13.91
CA PHE A 14 -12.30 -19.67 -14.49
C PHE A 14 -13.69 -20.19 -14.12
N ILE A 15 -14.17 -19.88 -12.91
CA ILE A 15 -15.54 -20.21 -12.51
C ILE A 15 -16.54 -19.41 -13.35
N SER A 16 -16.33 -18.10 -13.53
CA SER A 16 -17.23 -17.27 -14.33
C SER A 16 -17.22 -17.63 -15.82
N MET A 17 -16.12 -18.19 -16.33
CA MET A 17 -16.09 -18.77 -17.68
C MET A 17 -16.92 -20.05 -17.80
N ASP A 18 -16.91 -20.89 -16.76
CA ASP A 18 -17.69 -22.12 -16.73
C ASP A 18 -19.19 -21.83 -16.50
N ASP A 19 -19.53 -20.84 -15.66
CA ASP A 19 -20.91 -20.40 -15.40
C ASP A 19 -21.57 -19.76 -16.62
N ALA A 20 -20.77 -19.26 -17.58
CA ALA A 20 -21.25 -18.63 -18.81
C ALA A 20 -21.51 -19.63 -19.96
N LEU A 21 -21.34 -20.94 -19.71
CA LEU A 21 -21.62 -21.98 -20.70
C LEU A 21 -23.13 -22.26 -20.77
N ASP A 22 -23.70 -22.08 -21.96
CA ASP A 22 -25.16 -22.26 -22.18
C ASP A 22 -25.48 -23.51 -23.00
N SER A 23 -24.52 -24.07 -23.76
CA SER A 23 -24.75 -25.24 -24.61
C SER A 23 -24.63 -26.56 -23.83
N PRO A 24 -25.55 -27.53 -24.03
CA PRO A 24 -25.47 -28.86 -23.42
C PRO A 24 -24.15 -29.59 -23.73
N GLU A 25 -23.59 -29.38 -24.93
CA GLU A 25 -22.33 -29.98 -25.36
C GLU A 25 -21.16 -29.42 -24.55
N GLU A 26 -21.11 -28.10 -24.35
CA GLU A 26 -20.07 -27.41 -23.58
C GLU A 26 -20.09 -27.80 -22.09
N ILE A 27 -21.30 -27.92 -21.52
CA ILE A 27 -21.49 -28.40 -20.14
C ILE A 27 -20.98 -29.85 -20.00
N GLN A 28 -21.25 -30.71 -20.99
CA GLN A 28 -20.76 -32.08 -20.98
C GLN A 28 -19.23 -32.14 -21.08
N GLU A 29 -18.61 -31.31 -21.92
CA GLU A 29 -17.15 -31.17 -21.99
C GLU A 29 -16.55 -30.71 -20.65
N GLN A 30 -17.19 -29.76 -19.97
CA GLN A 30 -16.79 -29.28 -18.65
C GLN A 30 -16.78 -30.43 -17.62
N LEU A 31 -17.85 -31.22 -17.56
CA LEU A 31 -17.96 -32.36 -16.63
C LEU A 31 -16.88 -33.42 -16.90
N VAL A 32 -16.61 -33.71 -18.17
CA VAL A 32 -15.56 -34.65 -18.57
C VAL A 32 -14.18 -34.14 -18.16
N ARG A 33 -13.91 -32.84 -18.39
CA ARG A 33 -12.68 -32.16 -17.96
C ARG A 33 -12.50 -32.25 -16.45
N ASP A 34 -13.50 -31.88 -15.67
CA ASP A 34 -13.40 -31.84 -14.20
C ASP A 34 -13.24 -33.25 -13.61
N ARG A 35 -13.92 -34.26 -14.18
CA ARG A 35 -13.71 -35.67 -13.83
C ARG A 35 -12.28 -36.12 -14.13
N LYS A 36 -11.70 -35.71 -15.27
CA LYS A 36 -10.31 -36.01 -15.62
C LYS A 36 -9.34 -35.39 -14.62
N ILE A 37 -9.54 -34.12 -14.26
CA ILE A 37 -8.72 -33.41 -13.26
C ILE A 37 -8.79 -34.14 -11.92
N TYR A 38 -10.00 -34.48 -11.45
CA TYR A 38 -10.20 -35.19 -10.19
C TYR A 38 -9.47 -36.54 -10.19
N ASN A 39 -9.62 -37.34 -11.25
CA ASN A 39 -8.95 -38.64 -11.36
C ASN A 39 -7.42 -38.54 -11.32
N GLN A 40 -6.84 -37.47 -11.89
CA GLN A 40 -5.39 -37.25 -11.87
C GLN A 40 -4.85 -36.82 -10.51
N CYS A 41 -5.66 -36.17 -9.67
CA CYS A 41 -5.22 -35.67 -8.37
C CYS A 41 -5.81 -36.41 -7.17
N ARG A 42 -6.69 -37.39 -7.38
CA ARG A 42 -7.38 -38.17 -6.32
C ARG A 42 -6.41 -38.77 -5.29
N SER A 43 -5.24 -39.25 -5.72
CA SER A 43 -4.24 -39.86 -4.84
C SER A 43 -3.41 -38.83 -4.05
N THR A 44 -3.31 -37.59 -4.53
CA THR A 44 -2.41 -36.55 -3.98
C THR A 44 -3.15 -35.40 -3.29
N ALA A 45 -4.43 -35.18 -3.60
CA ALA A 45 -5.25 -34.12 -3.03
C ALA A 45 -6.14 -34.66 -1.89
N GLN A 46 -5.57 -34.76 -0.69
CA GLN A 46 -6.27 -35.26 0.50
C GLN A 46 -7.20 -34.23 1.17
N THR A 47 -7.19 -32.98 0.72
CA THR A 47 -7.96 -31.88 1.32
C THR A 47 -8.63 -31.06 0.22
N GLU A 48 -9.83 -30.53 0.47
CA GLU A 48 -10.58 -29.66 -0.47
C GLU A 48 -9.73 -28.51 -1.02
N LYS A 49 -8.95 -27.86 -0.14
CA LYS A 49 -8.01 -26.80 -0.52
C LYS A 49 -6.96 -27.28 -1.53
N ASN A 50 -6.41 -28.48 -1.33
CA ASN A 50 -5.41 -29.04 -2.24
C ASN A 50 -6.04 -29.46 -3.57
N LEU A 51 -7.28 -29.95 -3.55
CA LEU A 51 -8.05 -30.25 -4.74
C LEU A 51 -8.27 -29.00 -5.59
N LEU A 52 -8.73 -27.92 -4.97
CA LEU A 52 -8.96 -26.63 -5.62
C LEU A 52 -7.66 -26.04 -6.18
N LEU A 53 -6.56 -26.10 -5.43
CA LEU A 53 -5.24 -25.66 -5.91
C LEU A 53 -4.76 -26.47 -7.12
N LYS A 54 -5.00 -27.79 -7.14
CA LYS A 54 -4.64 -28.67 -8.26
C LYS A 54 -5.52 -28.40 -9.48
N TRP A 55 -6.82 -28.20 -9.28
CA TRP A 55 -7.75 -27.81 -10.33
C TRP A 55 -7.34 -26.46 -10.96
N LEU A 56 -7.05 -25.46 -10.13
CA LEU A 56 -6.62 -24.15 -10.59
C LEU A 56 -5.31 -24.24 -11.39
N ALA A 57 -4.33 -25.01 -10.91
CA ALA A 57 -3.08 -25.22 -11.63
C ALA A 57 -3.29 -25.87 -13.00
N PHE A 58 -4.18 -26.86 -13.08
CA PHE A 58 -4.55 -27.51 -14.34
C PHE A 58 -5.23 -26.53 -15.30
N ARG A 59 -6.20 -25.73 -14.82
CA ARG A 59 -6.89 -24.72 -15.63
C ARG A 59 -5.95 -23.65 -16.16
N LYS A 60 -4.98 -23.23 -15.36
CA LYS A 60 -3.92 -22.31 -15.80
C LYS A 60 -3.08 -22.92 -16.92
N ASP A 61 -2.63 -24.17 -16.76
CA ASP A 61 -1.84 -24.88 -17.78
C ASP A 61 -2.64 -25.08 -19.08
N GLU A 62 -3.90 -25.48 -18.99
CA GLU A 62 -4.80 -25.62 -20.15
C GLU A 62 -5.02 -24.29 -20.87
N PHE A 63 -5.22 -23.20 -20.11
CA PHE A 63 -5.39 -21.85 -20.66
C PHE A 63 -4.15 -21.42 -21.45
N PHE A 64 -2.95 -21.64 -20.90
CA PHE A 64 -1.70 -21.34 -21.61
C PHE A 64 -1.52 -22.24 -22.84
N LYS A 65 -1.76 -23.55 -22.74
CA LYS A 65 -1.63 -24.48 -23.88
C LYS A 65 -2.61 -24.20 -25.04
N LYS A 66 -3.88 -23.90 -24.73
CA LYS A 66 -4.90 -23.60 -25.74
C LYS A 66 -4.63 -22.27 -26.45
N LYS A 67 -4.09 -21.28 -25.74
CA LYS A 67 -3.88 -19.92 -26.27
C LYS A 67 -2.47 -19.59 -26.74
N ASP A 68 -1.45 -20.42 -26.46
CA ASP A 68 -0.09 -20.27 -27.03
C ASP A 68 -0.12 -20.28 -28.57
N LYS A 69 -1.12 -20.96 -29.17
CA LYS A 69 -1.36 -20.97 -30.63
C LYS A 69 -1.96 -19.67 -31.19
N LYS A 70 -2.47 -18.74 -30.35
CA LYS A 70 -3.13 -17.47 -30.75
C LYS A 70 -2.47 -16.22 -30.15
N GLY A 71 -1.29 -16.37 -29.53
CA GLY A 71 -0.46 -15.30 -28.93
C GLY A 71 -0.65 -15.10 -27.42
N LEU A 72 0.30 -14.40 -26.77
CA LEU A 72 0.32 -14.19 -25.32
C LEU A 72 -0.92 -13.41 -24.84
N THR A 73 -1.74 -14.07 -24.02
CA THR A 73 -2.77 -13.43 -23.19
C THR A 73 -2.43 -13.70 -21.73
N LEU A 74 -2.32 -12.64 -20.94
CA LEU A 74 -2.01 -12.73 -19.51
C LEU A 74 -3.29 -13.06 -18.74
N LEU A 75 -3.18 -13.94 -17.74
CA LEU A 75 -4.29 -14.21 -16.83
C LEU A 75 -4.66 -12.97 -16.01
N PRO A 76 -5.95 -12.75 -15.71
CA PRO A 76 -6.41 -11.55 -15.02
C PRO A 76 -5.76 -11.31 -13.65
N GLY A 77 -5.48 -12.35 -12.87
CA GLY A 77 -4.73 -12.23 -11.62
C GLY A 77 -3.27 -11.83 -11.83
N THR A 78 -2.65 -12.23 -12.95
CA THR A 78 -1.28 -11.81 -13.31
C THR A 78 -1.26 -10.34 -13.72
N ILE A 79 -2.28 -9.88 -14.44
CA ILE A 79 -2.48 -8.46 -14.77
C ILE A 79 -2.62 -7.66 -13.47
N PHE A 80 -3.54 -8.06 -12.60
CA PHE A 80 -3.76 -7.41 -11.30
C PHE A 80 -2.47 -7.32 -10.49
N SER A 81 -1.74 -8.42 -10.32
CA SER A 81 -0.50 -8.45 -9.55
C SER A 81 0.59 -7.54 -10.13
N THR A 82 0.65 -7.43 -11.46
CA THR A 82 1.61 -6.56 -12.15
C THR A 82 1.25 -5.10 -11.91
N LEU A 83 -0.03 -4.73 -12.12
CA LEU A 83 -0.53 -3.38 -11.88
C LEU A 83 -0.34 -2.96 -10.43
N TYR A 84 -0.71 -3.83 -9.48
CA TYR A 84 -0.54 -3.59 -8.06
C TYR A 84 0.93 -3.33 -7.69
N SER A 85 1.87 -4.11 -8.24
CA SER A 85 3.30 -3.90 -7.99
C SER A 85 3.78 -2.55 -8.51
N TRP A 86 3.35 -2.13 -9.71
CA TRP A 86 3.63 -0.80 -10.24
C TRP A 86 3.07 0.32 -9.37
N MET A 87 1.86 0.14 -8.83
CA MET A 87 1.29 1.11 -7.91
C MET A 87 2.05 1.19 -6.59
N ILE A 88 2.56 0.08 -6.07
CA ILE A 88 3.43 0.08 -4.89
C ILE A 88 4.70 0.89 -5.16
N TYR A 89 5.34 0.69 -6.31
CA TYR A 89 6.50 1.51 -6.69
C TYR A 89 6.14 2.99 -6.86
N ALA A 90 4.99 3.28 -7.46
CA ALA A 90 4.52 4.66 -7.60
C ALA A 90 4.24 5.30 -6.24
N MET A 91 3.61 4.60 -5.30
CA MET A 91 3.37 5.07 -3.92
C MET A 91 4.68 5.30 -3.17
N ALA A 92 5.65 4.40 -3.32
CA ALA A 92 6.97 4.56 -2.71
C ALA A 92 7.71 5.79 -3.28
N LEU A 93 7.74 5.92 -4.61
CA LEU A 93 8.40 7.04 -5.29
C LEU A 93 7.75 8.37 -4.92
N THR A 94 6.43 8.47 -5.05
CA THR A 94 5.69 9.71 -4.75
C THR A 94 5.74 10.05 -3.27
N GLY A 95 5.64 9.08 -2.37
CA GLY A 95 5.84 9.27 -0.93
C GLY A 95 7.24 9.81 -0.64
N GLY A 96 8.28 9.15 -1.18
CA GLY A 96 9.67 9.59 -1.00
C GLY A 96 9.93 11.01 -1.51
N VAL A 97 9.52 11.29 -2.76
CA VAL A 97 9.70 12.62 -3.38
C VAL A 97 8.95 13.68 -2.58
N THR A 98 7.69 13.45 -2.22
CA THR A 98 6.91 14.43 -1.44
C THR A 98 7.50 14.66 -0.06
N GLY A 99 7.98 13.61 0.61
CA GLY A 99 8.69 13.71 1.89
C GLY A 99 9.95 14.56 1.78
N VAL A 100 10.83 14.25 0.83
CA VAL A 100 12.06 15.03 0.56
C VAL A 100 11.72 16.48 0.26
N SER A 101 10.79 16.72 -0.67
CA SER A 101 10.43 18.07 -1.11
C SER A 101 9.85 18.90 0.03
N LEU A 102 8.95 18.34 0.85
CA LEU A 102 8.35 19.07 1.96
C LEU A 102 9.36 19.37 3.06
N ALA A 103 10.19 18.40 3.46
CA ALA A 103 11.23 18.63 4.47
C ALA A 103 12.25 19.65 3.97
N TYR A 104 12.72 19.51 2.73
CA TYR A 104 13.67 20.44 2.11
C TYR A 104 13.10 21.86 2.01
N SER A 105 11.85 21.99 1.55
CA SER A 105 11.18 23.29 1.41
C SER A 105 10.90 23.94 2.76
N PHE A 106 10.55 23.16 3.77
CA PHE A 106 10.30 23.68 5.12
C PHE A 106 11.60 24.22 5.74
N LEU A 107 12.70 23.52 5.53
CA LEU A 107 14.04 23.89 6.01
C LEU A 107 14.76 24.89 5.08
N ALA A 108 14.02 25.60 4.22
CA ALA A 108 14.58 26.63 3.37
C ALA A 108 14.94 27.89 4.19
N TYR A 109 16.13 27.89 4.79
CA TYR A 109 16.70 29.05 5.50
C TYR A 109 17.17 30.13 4.51
N HIS A 110 16.81 31.39 4.78
CA HIS A 110 17.14 32.56 3.95
C HIS A 110 18.05 33.56 4.70
N GLY A 111 18.74 33.16 5.78
CA GLY A 111 19.68 34.04 6.51
C GLY A 111 19.04 35.00 7.52
N ASN A 112 17.76 35.30 7.39
CA ASN A 112 17.15 36.40 8.14
C ASN A 112 16.46 35.99 9.45
N ARG A 113 16.02 34.74 9.59
CA ARG A 113 15.33 34.24 10.79
C ARG A 113 15.62 32.75 11.01
N PRO A 114 16.02 32.33 12.23
CA PRO A 114 16.23 30.92 12.55
C PRO A 114 14.96 30.09 12.31
N ILE A 115 15.15 28.83 11.93
CA ILE A 115 14.05 27.89 11.67
C ILE A 115 13.47 27.43 13.00
N ASN A 116 12.16 27.59 13.18
CA ASN A 116 11.46 27.09 14.36
C ASN A 116 11.33 25.56 14.33
N VAL A 117 12.15 24.89 15.14
CA VAL A 117 12.19 23.42 15.28
C VAL A 117 10.89 22.87 15.87
N SER A 118 10.16 23.65 16.67
CA SER A 118 8.91 23.19 17.29
C SER A 118 7.85 22.88 16.23
N ILE A 119 7.73 23.74 15.21
CA ILE A 119 6.81 23.52 14.10
C ILE A 119 7.23 22.31 13.28
N PHE A 120 8.54 22.14 13.05
CA PHE A 120 9.07 20.96 12.37
C PHE A 120 8.70 19.66 13.09
N ILE A 121 8.93 19.58 14.40
CA ILE A 121 8.57 18.42 15.23
C ILE A 121 7.07 18.13 15.15
N VAL A 122 6.23 19.16 15.27
CA VAL A 122 4.77 18.99 15.20
C VAL A 122 4.34 18.40 13.85
N LEU A 123 4.83 18.96 12.74
CA LEU A 123 4.38 18.59 11.40
C LEU A 123 4.96 17.26 10.90
N PHE A 124 6.26 17.02 11.13
CA PHE A 124 6.95 15.85 10.55
C PHE A 124 7.03 14.65 11.49
N ILE A 125 6.87 14.87 12.81
CA ILE A 125 6.98 13.80 13.81
C ILE A 125 5.63 13.57 14.50
N LEU A 126 5.09 14.56 15.23
CA LEU A 126 3.88 14.36 16.03
C LEU A 126 2.64 14.06 15.18
N PHE A 127 2.47 14.78 14.07
CA PHE A 127 1.37 14.52 13.13
C PHE A 127 1.47 13.10 12.56
N GLN A 128 2.68 12.63 12.22
CA GLN A 128 2.89 11.27 11.73
C GLN A 128 2.58 10.22 12.79
N VAL A 129 3.01 10.44 14.04
CA VAL A 129 2.69 9.57 15.18
C VAL A 129 1.17 9.51 15.39
N LEU A 130 0.47 10.65 15.31
CA LEU A 130 -0.99 10.71 15.42
C LEU A 130 -1.68 9.88 14.32
N LEU A 131 -1.21 9.98 13.08
CA LEU A 131 -1.73 9.18 11.97
C LEU A 131 -1.48 7.68 12.18
N ILE A 132 -0.30 7.30 12.65
CA ILE A 132 0.02 5.90 12.98
C ILE A 132 -0.91 5.40 14.09
N LEU A 133 -1.10 6.17 15.17
CA LEU A 133 -2.02 5.81 16.25
C LEU A 133 -3.46 5.66 15.75
N LEU A 134 -3.93 6.57 14.91
CA LEU A 134 -5.25 6.49 14.29
C LEU A 134 -5.41 5.19 13.48
N THR A 135 -4.42 4.85 12.64
CA THR A 135 -4.46 3.61 11.85
C THR A 135 -4.43 2.35 12.74
N LEU A 136 -3.64 2.36 13.81
CA LEU A 136 -3.58 1.26 14.78
C LEU A 136 -4.93 1.08 15.49
N ILE A 137 -5.54 2.17 15.96
CA ILE A 137 -6.88 2.14 16.58
C ILE A 137 -7.89 1.54 15.60
N LEU A 138 -7.88 1.95 14.34
CA LEU A 138 -8.78 1.42 13.32
C LEU A 138 -8.55 -0.08 13.07
N LEU A 139 -7.29 -0.54 13.04
CA LEU A 139 -6.95 -1.96 12.89
C LEU A 139 -7.38 -2.79 14.11
N VAL A 140 -7.14 -2.28 15.33
CA VAL A 140 -7.55 -2.94 16.57
C VAL A 140 -9.08 -3.05 16.63
N ARG A 141 -9.82 -1.99 16.27
CA ARG A 141 -11.29 -2.02 16.20
C ARG A 141 -11.80 -3.05 15.18
N LYS A 142 -11.11 -3.19 14.04
CA LYS A 142 -11.39 -4.23 13.05
C LYS A 142 -11.10 -5.63 13.59
N ALA A 143 -9.98 -5.82 14.30
CA ALA A 143 -9.57 -7.11 14.85
C ALA A 143 -10.49 -7.60 15.98
N ILE A 144 -11.02 -6.69 16.81
CA ILE A 144 -11.96 -7.01 17.91
C ILE A 144 -13.36 -7.42 17.39
N GLY A 145 -13.60 -7.40 16.07
CA GLY A 145 -14.80 -7.99 15.48
C GLY A 145 -16.09 -7.22 15.81
N THR A 146 -15.99 -5.91 16.06
CA THR A 146 -17.18 -5.07 16.24
C THR A 146 -18.00 -5.08 14.95
N LYS A 147 -19.05 -5.92 14.88
CA LYS A 147 -20.01 -6.03 13.74
C LYS A 147 -20.59 -4.68 13.30
N ARG A 148 -20.56 -3.67 14.17
CA ARG A 148 -21.00 -2.29 13.88
C ARG A 148 -20.00 -1.49 13.00
N SER A 149 -18.76 -1.98 12.83
CA SER A 149 -17.69 -1.32 12.06
C SER A 149 -17.64 -1.73 10.58
N GLU A 150 -18.48 -2.66 10.12
CA GLU A 150 -18.57 -3.01 8.70
C GLU A 150 -19.10 -1.85 7.84
N ASN A 151 -19.87 -0.93 8.48
CA ASN A 151 -20.46 0.25 7.85
C ASN A 151 -19.54 1.48 7.78
N PHE A 152 -18.53 1.62 8.64
CA PHE A 152 -17.73 2.87 8.71
C PHE A 152 -16.74 3.01 7.54
N PHE A 153 -16.15 1.89 7.10
CA PHE A 153 -15.34 1.85 5.88
C PHE A 153 -16.16 1.66 4.61
N HIS A 154 -17.49 1.53 4.73
CA HIS A 154 -18.37 1.18 3.61
C HIS A 154 -18.47 2.29 2.55
N ASN A 155 -18.16 3.54 2.93
CA ASN A 155 -18.08 4.72 2.06
C ASN A 155 -16.71 5.42 2.14
N SER A 156 -15.62 4.70 2.48
CA SER A 156 -14.32 5.38 2.56
C SER A 156 -13.95 5.93 1.18
N ILE A 157 -13.85 7.25 1.10
CA ILE A 157 -13.46 8.02 -0.10
C ILE A 157 -12.15 7.47 -0.68
N ILE A 158 -11.28 6.95 0.17
CA ILE A 158 -10.01 6.32 -0.19
C ILE A 158 -10.24 5.05 -1.03
N HIS A 159 -11.21 4.20 -0.67
CA HIS A 159 -11.56 3.03 -1.47
C HIS A 159 -12.09 3.43 -2.84
N THR A 160 -12.95 4.45 -2.93
CA THR A 160 -13.50 4.99 -4.19
C THR A 160 -12.41 5.63 -5.06
N LEU A 161 -11.48 6.38 -4.45
CA LEU A 161 -10.37 7.02 -5.16
C LEU A 161 -9.40 5.97 -5.70
N ILE A 162 -9.01 4.99 -4.88
CA ILE A 162 -8.08 3.94 -5.28
C ILE A 162 -8.72 3.00 -6.31
N SER A 163 -10.00 2.64 -6.15
CA SER A 163 -10.71 1.86 -7.16
C SER A 163 -10.85 2.65 -8.47
N SER A 164 -11.14 3.94 -8.42
CA SER A 164 -11.17 4.78 -9.63
C SER A 164 -9.79 4.87 -10.29
N LEU A 165 -8.71 4.99 -9.51
CA LEU A 165 -7.35 4.97 -10.02
C LEU A 165 -7.02 3.64 -10.72
N PHE A 166 -7.35 2.52 -10.08
CA PHE A 166 -7.08 1.17 -10.58
C PHE A 166 -7.90 0.83 -11.82
N PHE A 167 -9.20 1.14 -11.82
CA PHE A 167 -10.14 0.68 -12.86
C PHE A 167 -10.38 1.71 -13.97
N ASN A 168 -10.20 3.01 -13.70
CA ASN A 168 -10.52 4.05 -14.69
C ASN A 168 -9.28 4.76 -15.25
N VAL A 169 -8.27 5.03 -14.43
CA VAL A 169 -7.11 5.85 -14.82
C VAL A 169 -5.98 5.00 -15.39
N LEU A 170 -5.60 3.94 -14.67
CA LEU A 170 -4.46 3.09 -15.04
C LEU A 170 -4.63 2.42 -16.42
N PRO A 171 -5.81 1.88 -16.80
CA PRO A 171 -6.00 1.30 -18.13
C PRO A 171 -5.88 2.34 -19.25
N LYS A 172 -6.31 3.59 -19.00
CA LYS A 172 -6.18 4.70 -19.97
C LYS A 172 -4.72 5.08 -20.19
N ILE A 173 -3.92 5.14 -19.13
CA ILE A 173 -2.48 5.41 -19.21
C ILE A 173 -1.79 4.30 -20.01
N ILE A 174 -2.04 3.04 -19.65
CA ILE A 174 -1.42 1.89 -20.32
C ILE A 174 -1.83 1.81 -21.80
N LYS A 175 -3.11 2.08 -22.11
CA LYS A 175 -3.61 2.15 -23.49
C LYS A 175 -2.89 3.25 -24.29
N LYS A 176 -2.56 4.37 -23.65
CA LYS A 176 -1.81 5.48 -24.26
C LYS A 176 -0.32 5.18 -24.43
N THR A 177 0.27 4.37 -23.56
CA THR A 177 1.69 3.95 -23.62
C THR A 177 1.97 2.96 -24.75
N GLY A 178 0.94 2.41 -25.42
CA GLY A 178 1.08 1.75 -26.74
C GLY A 178 1.86 0.44 -26.77
N GLN A 179 2.28 -0.10 -25.63
CA GLN A 179 2.97 -1.40 -25.58
C GLN A 179 2.01 -2.52 -26.02
N THR A 180 2.32 -3.16 -27.15
CA THR A 180 1.55 -4.25 -27.77
C THR A 180 1.22 -5.39 -26.78
N ILE A 181 2.10 -5.62 -25.81
CA ILE A 181 1.95 -6.61 -24.72
C ILE A 181 0.69 -6.32 -23.88
N PHE A 182 0.40 -5.05 -23.60
CA PHE A 182 -0.75 -4.65 -22.78
C PHE A 182 -2.03 -4.48 -23.60
N LYS A 183 -1.93 -4.28 -24.92
CA LYS A 183 -3.10 -4.06 -25.80
C LYS A 183 -4.03 -5.27 -25.88
N LYS A 184 -3.49 -6.49 -25.90
CA LYS A 184 -4.27 -7.75 -25.89
C LYS A 184 -4.72 -8.15 -24.48
N SER A 185 -4.00 -7.66 -23.47
CA SER A 185 -4.35 -7.78 -22.05
C SER A 185 -5.49 -6.85 -21.65
N LEU A 186 -5.74 -5.77 -22.39
CA LEU A 186 -6.76 -4.75 -22.09
C LEU A 186 -8.20 -5.29 -22.19
N ASP A 187 -8.50 -6.21 -23.11
CA ASP A 187 -9.82 -6.86 -23.20
C ASP A 187 -10.09 -7.74 -21.97
N THR A 188 -9.04 -8.40 -21.45
CA THR A 188 -9.10 -9.17 -20.19
C THR A 188 -9.14 -8.23 -18.97
N LEU A 189 -8.63 -7.02 -19.10
CA LEU A 189 -8.64 -5.94 -18.09
C LEU A 189 -10.04 -5.33 -17.96
N GLU A 190 -10.75 -5.18 -19.07
CA GLU A 190 -12.14 -4.76 -19.08
C GLU A 190 -13.00 -5.81 -18.37
N TYR A 191 -12.82 -7.10 -18.68
CA TYR A 191 -13.47 -8.19 -17.95
C TYR A 191 -13.14 -8.22 -16.45
N THR A 192 -11.88 -7.97 -16.05
CA THR A 192 -11.52 -7.90 -14.62
C THR A 192 -12.11 -6.68 -13.93
N SER A 193 -12.15 -5.54 -14.60
CA SER A 193 -12.78 -4.34 -14.04
C SER A 193 -14.29 -4.54 -13.87
N LEU A 194 -14.93 -5.26 -14.80
CA LEU A 194 -16.33 -5.68 -14.68
C LEU A 194 -16.53 -6.68 -13.55
N LEU A 195 -15.73 -7.74 -13.45
CA LEU A 195 -15.80 -8.71 -12.35
C LEU A 195 -15.64 -8.04 -10.99
N ILE A 196 -14.66 -7.15 -10.85
CA ILE A 196 -14.41 -6.46 -9.58
C ILE A 196 -15.51 -5.45 -9.26
N ARG A 197 -16.12 -4.83 -10.27
CA ARG A 197 -17.25 -3.92 -10.08
C ARG A 197 -18.54 -4.65 -9.72
N VAL A 198 -18.80 -5.80 -10.34
CA VAL A 198 -20.01 -6.63 -10.12
C VAL A 198 -19.93 -7.40 -8.80
N LYS A 199 -18.76 -7.97 -8.48
CA LYS A 199 -18.54 -8.74 -7.24
C LYS A 199 -17.89 -7.91 -6.11
N ASN A 200 -17.93 -6.58 -6.19
CA ASN A 200 -17.30 -5.68 -5.20
C ASN A 200 -17.72 -5.99 -3.75
N ARG A 201 -18.94 -6.52 -3.56
CA ARG A 201 -19.46 -6.91 -2.24
C ARG A 201 -18.75 -8.13 -1.64
N GLU A 202 -18.36 -9.10 -2.45
CA GLU A 202 -17.69 -10.34 -2.02
C GLU A 202 -16.18 -10.15 -1.85
N TYR A 203 -15.58 -9.27 -2.67
CA TYR A 203 -14.13 -9.02 -2.66
C TYR A 203 -13.67 -7.89 -1.73
N LYS A 204 -14.59 -7.15 -1.09
CA LYS A 204 -14.28 -5.97 -0.28
C LYS A 204 -13.22 -6.23 0.79
N ASP A 205 -13.35 -7.34 1.52
CA ASP A 205 -12.41 -7.68 2.60
C ASP A 205 -11.06 -8.15 2.08
N LEU A 206 -11.03 -8.77 0.89
CA LEU A 206 -9.79 -9.20 0.24
C LEU A 206 -8.98 -8.01 -0.28
N PHE A 207 -9.65 -6.95 -0.77
CA PHE A 207 -8.99 -5.75 -1.27
C PHE A 207 -8.59 -4.73 -0.19
N PHE A 208 -9.08 -4.89 1.05
CA PHE A 208 -8.65 -4.06 2.17
C PHE A 208 -7.13 -4.08 2.35
N TRP A 209 -6.52 -5.26 2.38
CA TRP A 209 -5.10 -5.43 2.65
C TRP A 209 -4.19 -4.81 1.57
N PRO A 210 -4.40 -5.05 0.27
CA PRO A 210 -3.68 -4.34 -0.79
C PRO A 210 -3.72 -2.81 -0.63
N ILE A 211 -4.90 -2.26 -0.36
CA ILE A 211 -5.07 -0.81 -0.21
C ILE A 211 -4.33 -0.29 1.02
N PHE A 212 -4.48 -0.97 2.16
CA PHE A 212 -3.78 -0.64 3.38
C PHE A 212 -2.26 -0.67 3.21
N ILE A 213 -1.73 -1.68 2.52
CA ILE A 213 -0.29 -1.81 2.23
C ILE A 213 0.17 -0.63 1.35
N MET A 214 -0.59 -0.25 0.32
CA MET A 214 -0.24 0.89 -0.53
C MET A 214 -0.13 2.21 0.24
N THR A 215 -1.11 2.50 1.09
CA THR A 215 -1.07 3.70 1.95
C THR A 215 0.08 3.63 2.95
N SER A 216 0.38 2.44 3.48
CA SER A 216 1.50 2.24 4.41
C SER A 216 2.86 2.43 3.73
N VAL A 217 3.02 1.92 2.50
CA VAL A 217 4.24 2.12 1.70
C VAL A 217 4.44 3.61 1.43
N PHE A 218 3.38 4.33 1.02
CA PHE A 218 3.46 5.78 0.86
C PHE A 218 3.91 6.46 2.15
N ALA A 219 3.30 6.13 3.30
CA ALA A 219 3.60 6.75 4.58
C ALA A 219 5.05 6.50 5.03
N VAL A 220 5.53 5.26 4.90
CA VAL A 220 6.93 4.89 5.24
C VAL A 220 7.92 5.58 4.31
N SER A 221 7.66 5.58 3.00
CA SER A 221 8.50 6.27 2.03
C SER A 221 8.50 7.78 2.23
N PHE A 222 7.36 8.37 2.60
CA PHE A 222 7.25 9.78 3.00
C PHE A 222 8.13 10.10 4.21
N SER A 223 8.00 9.35 5.30
CA SER A 223 8.83 9.57 6.50
C SER A 223 10.32 9.39 6.21
N THR A 224 10.67 8.37 5.42
CA THR A 224 12.06 8.12 5.00
C THR A 224 12.59 9.25 4.12
N GLY A 225 11.78 9.72 3.18
CA GLY A 225 12.11 10.84 2.31
C GLY A 225 12.27 12.15 3.08
N ALA A 226 11.36 12.45 4.00
CA ALA A 226 11.45 13.62 4.87
C ALA A 226 12.72 13.60 5.71
N LEU A 227 13.03 12.45 6.34
CA LEU A 227 14.26 12.25 7.10
C LEU A 227 15.51 12.47 6.23
N GLY A 228 15.54 11.88 5.03
CA GLY A 228 16.63 12.06 4.07
C GLY A 228 16.79 13.51 3.61
N GLY A 229 15.68 14.20 3.32
CA GLY A 229 15.67 15.62 2.97
C GLY A 229 16.17 16.52 4.10
N THR A 230 15.79 16.22 5.34
CA THR A 230 16.29 16.90 6.54
C THR A 230 17.80 16.71 6.70
N PHE A 231 18.29 15.47 6.65
CA PHE A 231 19.74 15.22 6.77
C PHE A 231 20.52 15.90 5.65
N PHE A 232 20.06 15.78 4.41
CA PHE A 232 20.69 16.45 3.27
C PHE A 232 20.78 17.95 3.51
N ARG A 233 19.70 18.59 3.96
CA ARG A 233 19.69 20.02 4.23
C ARG A 233 20.64 20.40 5.37
N VAL A 234 20.62 19.67 6.49
CA VAL A 234 21.47 19.91 7.67
C VAL A 234 22.96 19.75 7.35
N ILE A 235 23.32 18.81 6.46
CA ILE A 235 24.71 18.57 6.07
C ILE A 235 25.20 19.65 5.08
N VAL A 236 24.34 20.06 4.14
CA VAL A 236 24.74 20.93 3.01
C VAL A 236 24.57 22.41 3.31
N SER A 237 23.63 22.78 4.18
CA SER A 237 23.30 24.17 4.47
C SER A 237 23.59 24.50 5.93
N ASP A 238 24.31 25.59 6.16
CA ASP A 238 24.45 26.16 7.50
C ASP A 238 23.10 26.76 7.92
N MET A 239 22.45 26.09 8.87
CA MET A 239 21.09 26.41 9.31
C MET A 239 21.11 26.77 10.80
N ALA A 240 20.60 27.96 11.11
CA ALA A 240 20.30 28.33 12.48
C ALA A 240 18.94 27.79 12.89
N PHE A 241 18.92 26.92 13.89
CA PHE A 241 17.70 26.39 14.51
C PHE A 241 17.39 27.12 15.81
N GLY A 242 16.11 27.32 16.08
CA GLY A 242 15.66 27.78 17.39
C GLY A 242 14.26 27.28 17.70
N TRP A 243 13.75 27.58 18.89
CA TRP A 243 12.43 27.14 19.31
C TRP A 243 11.57 28.33 19.73
N GLN A 244 10.28 28.24 19.40
CA GLN A 244 9.27 29.16 19.86
C GLN A 244 7.95 28.39 19.92
N SER A 245 7.22 28.56 21.02
CA SER A 245 5.90 27.98 21.22
C SER A 245 4.85 29.09 21.37
N THR A 246 3.69 28.89 20.75
CA THR A 246 2.52 29.79 20.91
C THR A 246 1.85 29.62 22.27
N LEU A 247 1.97 28.44 22.87
CA LEU A 247 1.67 28.21 24.28
C LEU A 247 2.87 28.72 25.08
N THR A 248 2.67 29.55 26.11
CA THR A 248 3.72 30.13 26.98
C THR A 248 4.57 29.05 27.66
N ALA A 249 5.48 28.43 26.92
CA ALA A 249 6.35 27.38 27.39
C ALA A 249 7.58 28.02 28.05
N SER A 250 7.90 27.57 29.27
CA SER A 250 9.16 27.91 29.93
C SER A 250 10.29 27.05 29.39
N SER A 251 11.52 27.58 29.44
CA SER A 251 12.73 26.88 29.00
C SER A 251 12.93 25.58 29.77
N ASP A 252 12.60 25.54 31.07
CA ASP A 252 12.66 24.33 31.90
C ASP A 252 11.78 23.21 31.35
N ARG A 253 10.56 23.53 30.91
CA ARG A 253 9.63 22.55 30.34
C ARG A 253 10.14 21.97 29.03
N VAL A 254 10.81 22.80 28.22
CA VAL A 254 11.43 22.36 26.98
C VAL A 254 12.63 21.48 27.28
N TYR A 255 13.44 21.83 28.28
CA TYR A 255 14.55 20.99 28.75
C TYR A 255 14.09 19.62 29.23
N ASP A 256 13.07 19.57 30.09
CA ASP A 256 12.51 18.31 30.60
C ASP A 256 11.99 17.42 29.44
N LEU A 257 11.30 18.03 28.47
CA LEU A 257 10.76 17.32 27.32
C LEU A 257 11.87 16.75 26.44
N VAL A 258 12.89 17.55 26.11
CA VAL A 258 13.99 17.08 25.25
C VAL A 258 14.81 16.00 25.98
N SER A 259 15.05 16.17 27.28
CA SER A 259 15.70 15.16 28.12
C SER A 259 14.90 13.85 28.17
N PHE A 260 13.57 13.93 28.28
CA PHE A 260 12.68 12.77 28.20
C PHE A 260 12.75 12.08 26.84
N ILE A 261 12.71 12.84 25.74
CA ILE A 261 12.84 12.31 24.38
C ILE A 261 14.20 11.62 24.19
N ALA A 262 15.26 12.11 24.84
CA ALA A 262 16.60 11.57 24.76
C ALA A 262 16.82 10.27 25.55
N LEU A 263 15.88 9.88 26.42
CA LEU A 263 16.00 8.66 27.25
C LEU A 263 16.42 7.40 26.47
N PRO A 264 15.89 7.09 25.27
CA PRO A 264 16.23 5.86 24.56
C PRO A 264 17.71 5.72 24.18
N TRP A 265 18.46 6.83 24.10
CA TRP A 265 19.90 6.83 23.77
C TRP A 265 20.80 7.47 24.83
N SER A 266 20.24 8.17 25.81
CA SER A 266 20.98 8.79 26.91
C SER A 266 21.88 7.82 27.70
N TRP A 267 21.56 6.52 27.70
CA TRP A 267 22.31 5.50 28.45
C TRP A 267 23.66 5.13 27.82
N PHE A 268 23.91 5.45 26.54
CA PHE A 268 25.19 5.15 25.88
C PHE A 268 25.84 6.34 25.17
N VAL A 269 25.10 7.44 24.99
CA VAL A 269 25.62 8.68 24.43
C VAL A 269 26.05 9.60 25.57
N PRO A 270 27.26 10.21 25.51
CA PRO A 270 27.66 11.21 26.50
C PRO A 270 26.61 12.31 26.67
N GLU A 271 26.39 12.77 27.89
CA GLU A 271 25.29 13.70 28.24
C GLU A 271 25.26 14.96 27.35
N PHE A 272 26.43 15.55 27.07
CA PHE A 272 26.55 16.74 26.22
C PHE A 272 26.19 16.52 24.74
N LEU A 273 26.12 15.26 24.28
CA LEU A 273 25.66 14.87 22.94
C LEU A 273 24.24 14.29 22.96
N ALA A 274 23.75 13.86 24.12
CA ALA A 274 22.45 13.20 24.24
C ALA A 274 21.30 14.21 24.12
N HIS A 275 21.45 15.40 24.71
CA HIS A 275 20.52 16.52 24.64
C HIS A 275 21.20 17.86 24.98
N PRO A 276 20.64 19.01 24.59
CA PRO A 276 21.15 20.32 24.99
C PRO A 276 21.00 20.59 26.49
N SER A 277 21.90 21.41 27.03
CA SER A 277 21.79 21.99 28.38
C SER A 277 20.68 23.04 28.46
N LEU A 278 20.25 23.39 29.67
CA LEU A 278 19.24 24.42 29.89
C LEU A 278 19.66 25.77 29.30
N GLU A 279 20.91 26.19 29.49
CA GLU A 279 21.45 27.43 28.93
C GLU A 279 21.42 27.45 27.40
N GLN A 280 21.70 26.32 26.74
CA GLN A 280 21.61 26.20 25.28
C GLN A 280 20.16 26.27 24.79
N ILE A 281 19.21 25.74 25.56
CA ILE A 281 17.78 25.88 25.25
C ILE A 281 17.36 27.33 25.41
N GLU A 282 17.74 28.00 26.49
CA GLU A 282 17.43 29.43 26.68
C GLU A 282 18.02 30.30 25.56
N GLY A 283 19.29 30.06 25.20
CA GLY A 283 19.98 30.79 24.15
C GLY A 283 19.46 30.56 22.73
N SER A 284 18.67 29.49 22.50
CA SER A 284 18.08 29.16 21.20
C SER A 284 16.60 29.55 21.06
N ARG A 285 16.06 30.27 22.05
CA ARG A 285 14.69 30.79 22.02
C ARG A 285 14.57 31.97 21.05
N ILE A 286 13.52 31.96 20.21
CA ILE A 286 13.21 33.01 19.21
C ILE A 286 11.98 33.83 19.62
#